data_AF-A3P2J0-F1
#
_entry.id   AF-A3P2J0-F1
#
_cell.length_a   1.000
_cell.length_b   1.000
_cell.length_c   1.000
_cell.angle_alpha   90.00
_cell.angle_beta   90.00
_cell.angle_gamma   90.00
#
_symmetry.space_group_name_H-M   'P 1'
#
loop_
_entity.id
_entity.type
_entity.pdbx_description
1 polymer ?
#
loop_
_entity_poly.entity_id
_entity_poly.type
_entity_poly.pdbx_seq_one_letter_code
_entity_poly.pdbx_strand_id
1 'polypeptide(L)' 'MRRTSDTAPGSRSKAAAVTTPAESAKAAMKPAAASAGQRVVSSDALLQGQSHVSIAHNGETYQLRATRLGKLILTK' A
#
# COMPACT_ATOMS: atom_id res chain seq x y z
N MET A 1 57.39 -1.65 -11.17
CA MET A 1 56.88 -0.72 -10.13
C MET A 1 55.39 -0.54 -10.33
N ARG A 2 54.62 -0.69 -9.25
CA ARG A 2 53.15 -0.69 -9.21
C ARG A 2 52.62 0.73 -9.15
N ARG A 3 51.60 1.08 -9.95
CA ARG A 3 50.59 2.08 -9.55
C ARG A 3 49.22 1.70 -10.11
N THR A 4 48.31 1.50 -9.18
CA THR A 4 46.89 1.17 -9.30
C THR A 4 46.05 2.45 -9.24
N SER A 5 44.96 2.50 -10.00
CA SER A 5 43.79 3.38 -9.81
C SER A 5 42.68 2.81 -10.69
N ASP A 6 41.77 1.99 -10.15
CA ASP A 6 40.51 2.35 -9.48
C ASP A 6 39.64 3.36 -10.24
N THR A 7 38.47 2.93 -10.69
CA THR A 7 37.41 3.78 -11.25
C THR A 7 36.07 3.19 -10.86
N ALA A 8 35.43 3.81 -9.88
CA ALA A 8 34.02 3.68 -9.55
C ALA A 8 33.21 4.77 -10.28
N PRO A 9 32.02 4.47 -10.85
CA PRO A 9 31.12 5.51 -11.31
C PRO A 9 30.23 6.04 -10.17
N GLY A 10 30.39 7.33 -9.88
CA GLY A 10 29.63 8.09 -8.89
C GLY A 10 28.16 8.26 -9.28
N SER A 11 27.30 8.02 -8.29
CA SER A 11 25.88 8.32 -8.28
C SER A 11 25.62 9.82 -8.43
N ARG A 12 24.74 10.19 -9.36
CA ARG A 12 24.24 11.56 -9.49
C ARG A 12 23.01 11.72 -8.58
N SER A 13 23.25 12.30 -7.40
CA SER A 13 22.19 12.79 -6.51
C SER A 13 21.57 14.07 -7.11
N LYS A 14 20.25 14.09 -7.29
CA LYS A 14 19.50 15.34 -7.51
C LYS A 14 18.72 15.62 -6.23
N ALA A 15 19.16 16.64 -5.51
CA ALA A 15 18.58 17.10 -4.25
C ALA A 15 17.69 18.34 -4.46
N ALA A 16 16.72 18.46 -3.55
CA ALA A 16 16.00 19.66 -3.11
C ALA A 16 14.90 20.20 -4.05
N ALA A 17 13.76 20.71 -3.59
CA ALA A 17 13.40 21.18 -2.25
C ALA A 17 11.87 21.24 -2.05
N VAL A 18 11.45 21.04 -0.80
CA VAL A 18 10.48 21.86 -0.03
C VAL A 18 9.04 21.98 -0.55
N THR A 19 8.08 21.45 0.24
CA THR A 19 7.16 22.26 1.08
C THR A 19 6.28 21.33 1.91
N THR A 20 6.41 21.38 3.23
CA THR A 20 5.34 21.05 4.17
C THR A 20 4.40 22.26 4.26
N PRO A 21 3.08 22.01 4.26
CA PRO A 21 2.29 22.51 5.38
C PRO A 21 1.49 21.37 6.02
N ALA A 22 1.60 21.28 7.34
CA ALA A 22 0.57 20.68 8.16
C ALA A 22 -0.62 21.65 8.18
N GLU A 23 -1.77 21.23 7.67
CA GLU A 23 -3.05 21.87 7.99
C GLU A 23 -4.10 20.79 8.26
N SER A 24 -4.52 20.79 9.51
CA SER A 24 -5.68 20.03 9.98
C SER A 24 -6.94 20.62 9.35
N ALA A 25 -7.59 19.85 8.50
CA ALA A 25 -8.99 20.05 8.21
C ALA A 25 -9.68 18.69 8.30
N LYS A 26 -10.29 18.48 9.46
CA LYS A 26 -11.36 17.51 9.75
C LYS A 26 -12.33 17.49 8.56
N ALA A 27 -12.08 16.61 7.60
CA ALA A 27 -13.00 16.35 6.51
C ALA A 27 -14.19 15.64 7.14
N ALA A 28 -15.25 16.42 7.35
CA ALA A 28 -16.53 15.96 7.82
C ALA A 28 -16.89 14.68 7.09
N MET A 29 -17.01 13.61 7.86
CA MET A 29 -17.51 12.31 7.43
C MET A 29 -18.98 12.53 7.06
N LYS A 30 -19.21 13.01 5.84
CA LYS A 30 -20.54 13.03 5.24
C LYS A 30 -20.89 11.56 5.05
N PRO A 31 -21.98 11.04 5.64
CA PRO A 31 -22.50 9.75 5.23
C PRO A 31 -22.97 9.98 3.80
N ALA A 32 -22.12 9.65 2.82
CA ALA A 32 -22.54 9.54 1.45
C ALA A 32 -23.66 8.50 1.48
N ALA A 33 -24.88 8.96 1.17
CA ALA A 33 -26.06 8.13 1.07
C ALA A 33 -25.67 6.84 0.35
N ALA A 34 -25.84 5.72 1.04
CA ALA A 34 -25.56 4.41 0.49
C ALA A 34 -26.59 4.15 -0.61
N SER A 35 -26.31 4.65 -1.81
CA SER A 35 -26.76 3.99 -3.02
C SER A 35 -26.40 2.53 -2.83
N ALA A 36 -27.37 1.63 -2.99
CA ALA A 36 -27.16 0.18 -3.03
C ALA A 36 -26.35 -0.19 -4.29
N GLY A 37 -25.18 0.43 -4.41
CA GLY A 37 -24.17 0.22 -5.42
C GLY A 37 -23.07 -0.66 -4.85
N GLN A 38 -22.36 -1.31 -5.76
CA GLN A 38 -21.25 -2.18 -5.43
C GLN A 38 -20.27 -1.50 -4.47
N ARG A 39 -20.07 -2.09 -3.28
CA ARG A 39 -19.06 -1.62 -2.33
C ARG A 39 -17.67 -1.98 -2.87
N VAL A 40 -17.01 -1.00 -3.47
CA VAL A 40 -15.61 -1.13 -3.91
C VAL A 40 -14.70 -0.77 -2.74
N VAL A 41 -13.74 -1.65 -2.44
CA VAL A 41 -12.72 -1.43 -1.42
C VAL A 41 -11.35 -1.69 -2.03
N SER A 42 -10.40 -0.78 -1.81
CA SER A 42 -9.02 -0.94 -2.26
C SER A 42 -8.32 -2.08 -1.51
N SER A 43 -7.42 -2.80 -2.18
CA SER A 43 -6.64 -3.88 -1.55
C SER A 43 -5.81 -3.40 -0.37
N ASP A 44 -5.21 -2.21 -0.46
CA ASP A 44 -4.44 -1.58 0.62
C ASP A 44 -5.29 -1.36 1.88
N ALA A 45 -6.51 -0.84 1.71
CA ALA A 45 -7.46 -0.62 2.80
C ALA A 45 -8.00 -1.92 3.39
N LEU A 46 -8.14 -2.98 2.58
CA LEU A 46 -8.52 -4.30 3.06
C LEU A 46 -7.41 -4.92 3.90
N LEU A 47 -6.16 -4.81 3.44
CA LEU A 47 -5.01 -5.50 4.02
C LEU A 47 -4.34 -4.72 5.16
N GLN A 48 -4.49 -3.40 5.21
CA GLN A 48 -4.04 -2.53 6.31
C GLN A 48 -2.55 -2.72 6.65
N GLY A 49 -1.71 -2.87 5.63
CA GLY A 49 -0.27 -3.13 5.79
C GLY A 49 0.12 -4.60 6.05
N GLN A 50 -0.85 -5.50 6.16
CA GLN A 50 -0.61 -6.94 6.26
C GLN A 50 -0.57 -7.62 4.89
N SER A 51 0.00 -8.82 4.82
CA SER A 51 -0.03 -9.62 3.59
C SER A 51 -1.36 -10.36 3.39
N HIS A 52 -2.16 -10.51 4.45
CA HIS A 52 -3.43 -11.23 4.44
C HIS A 52 -4.38 -10.74 5.54
N VAL A 53 -5.67 -11.05 5.36
CA VAL A 53 -6.72 -10.87 6.38
C VAL A 53 -7.58 -12.11 6.52
N SER A 54 -8.07 -12.34 7.73
CA SER A 54 -9.01 -13.42 8.05
C SER A 54 -10.45 -12.93 7.91
N ILE A 55 -11.30 -13.73 7.28
CA ILE A 55 -12.70 -13.44 7.01
C ILE A 55 -13.53 -14.60 7.57
N ALA A 56 -14.36 -14.34 8.57
CA ALA A 56 -15.37 -15.29 9.00
C ALA A 56 -16.53 -15.30 7.99
N HIS A 57 -16.77 -16.43 7.33
CA HIS A 57 -17.83 -16.59 6.35
C HIS A 57 -18.43 -18.00 6.43
N ASN A 58 -19.76 -18.12 6.43
CA ASN A 58 -20.48 -19.40 6.57
C ASN A 58 -20.03 -20.29 7.74
N GLY A 59 -19.61 -19.69 8.85
CA GLY A 59 -19.11 -20.43 10.03
C GLY A 59 -17.67 -20.91 9.92
N GLU A 60 -16.97 -20.61 8.83
CA GLU A 60 -15.56 -20.96 8.63
C GLU A 60 -14.71 -19.70 8.52
N THR A 61 -13.41 -19.83 8.78
CA THR A 61 -12.46 -18.73 8.58
C THR A 61 -11.77 -18.92 7.25
N TYR A 62 -11.88 -17.92 6.39
CA TYR A 62 -11.15 -17.83 5.13
C TYR A 62 -10.02 -16.83 5.27
N GLN A 63 -9.02 -16.94 4.41
CA GLN A 63 -7.92 -16.00 4.32
C GLN A 63 -7.87 -15.36 2.93
N LEU A 64 -7.99 -14.04 2.88
CA LEU A 64 -7.76 -13.25 1.68
C LEU A 64 -6.32 -12.73 1.71
N ARG A 65 -5.50 -13.05 0.71
CA ARG A 65 -4.07 -12.68 0.68
C ARG A 65 -3.64 -12.05 -0.64
N ALA A 66 -2.68 -11.14 -0.59
CA ALA A 66 -1.98 -10.67 -1.78
C ALA A 66 -0.88 -11.64 -2.21
N THR A 67 -0.76 -11.86 -3.52
CA THR A 67 0.30 -12.69 -4.11
C THR A 67 1.36 -11.83 -4.79
N ARG A 68 2.56 -12.39 -4.99
CA ARG A 68 3.66 -11.71 -5.70
C ARG A 68 3.32 -11.36 -7.15
N LEU A 69 2.34 -12.04 -7.74
CA LEU A 69 1.81 -11.79 -9.09
C LEU A 69 0.78 -10.63 -9.12
N GLY A 70 0.55 -9.95 -8.00
CA GLY A 70 -0.34 -8.79 -7.91
C GLY A 70 -1.83 -9.13 -7.82
N LYS A 71 -2.19 -10.41 -7.62
CA LYS A 71 -3.59 -10.84 -7.44
C LYS A 71 -3.90 -11.14 -5.98
N LEU A 72 -5.15 -10.92 -5.60
CA LEU A 72 -5.70 -11.42 -4.35
C LEU A 72 -6.19 -12.85 -4.55
N ILE A 73 -5.95 -13.73 -3.56
CA ILE A 73 -6.56 -15.05 -3.54
C ILE A 73 -7.27 -15.29 -2.21
N LEU A 74 -8.40 -15.98 -2.26
CA LEU A 74 -9.15 -16.43 -1.10
C LEU A 74 -8.91 -17.92 -0.90
N THR A 75 -8.45 -18.30 0.28
CA THR A 75 -8.31 -19.70 0.68
C THR A 75 -9.16 -19.97 1.92
N LYS A 76 -9.54 -21.21 2.13
CA LYS A 76 -10.10 -21.68 3.39
C LYS A 76 -8.96 -21.96 4.37
#